data_AF-A0A382T5T7-F1
#
_entry.id   AF-A0A382T5T7-F1
#
_cell.length_a   1.000
_cell.length_b   1.000
_cell.length_c   1.000
_cell.angle_alpha   90.00
_cell.angle_beta   90.00
_cell.angle_gamma   90.00
#
_symmetry.space_group_name_H-M   'P 1'
#
loop_
_entity.id
_entity.type
_entity.pdbx_description
1 polymer ?
#
loop_
_entity_poly.entity_id
_entity_poly.type
_entity_poly.pdbx_seq_one_letter_code
_entity_poly.pdbx_strand_id
1 'polypeptide(L)'
;MDRYNRTPYYKGDDDPEIGEVRGPLKLGETVVIETVGGHDQDYENNHEHRAGAVMEVKEKRRSREGGPFFIEGIEPGDWVAMEIIDIEPGGYGFYRNGGPHWGSIRLVAPVRDGLIHFPPDFVVPTRPMIGYIALESIAPFQIDCGGNTDYNSYQAGSTV
;
A
#
# COMPACT_ATOMS: atom_id res chain seq x y z
N MET A 1 -12.64 2.89 -17.14
CA MET A 1 -11.48 2.92 -16.23
C MET A 1 -11.68 1.80 -15.25
N ASP A 2 -10.84 0.78 -15.32
CA ASP A 2 -11.02 -0.40 -14.49
C ASP A 2 -10.60 -0.11 -13.05
N ARG A 3 -11.28 -0.78 -12.11
CA ARG A 3 -11.07 -0.59 -10.68
C ARG A 3 -10.85 -1.93 -9.99
N TYR A 4 -9.71 -2.07 -9.35
CA TYR A 4 -9.33 -3.24 -8.57
C TYR A 4 -9.48 -2.91 -7.09
N ASN A 5 -10.61 -3.35 -6.51
CA ASN A 5 -10.88 -3.16 -5.08
C ASN A 5 -10.08 -4.16 -4.24
N ARG A 6 -9.81 -3.89 -2.96
CA ARG A 6 -9.06 -4.83 -2.09
C ARG A 6 -9.85 -6.07 -1.65
N THR A 7 -11.11 -6.20 -2.07
CA THR A 7 -12.03 -7.29 -1.73
C THR A 7 -12.30 -8.22 -2.93
N PRO A 8 -12.60 -9.52 -2.71
CA PRO A 8 -12.71 -10.20 -1.41
C PRO A 8 -11.34 -10.40 -0.75
N TYR A 9 -11.33 -10.57 0.57
CA TYR A 9 -10.13 -10.96 1.32
C TYR A 9 -9.86 -12.47 1.14
N TYR A 10 -8.60 -12.87 1.26
CA TYR A 10 -8.22 -14.28 1.34
C TYR A 10 -8.82 -14.94 2.59
N LYS A 11 -9.03 -16.24 2.50
CA LYS A 11 -9.67 -17.08 3.52
C LYS A 11 -8.69 -17.60 4.57
N GLY A 12 -7.38 -17.58 4.31
CA GLY A 12 -6.36 -18.25 5.14
C GLY A 12 -4.94 -18.11 4.59
N ASP A 13 -3.95 -18.73 5.23
CA ASP A 13 -2.54 -18.76 4.73
C ASP A 13 -2.43 -19.69 3.53
N ASP A 14 -3.28 -20.72 3.51
CA ASP A 14 -3.36 -21.71 2.45
C ASP A 14 -4.38 -21.32 1.37
N ASP A 15 -4.78 -20.04 1.30
CA ASP A 15 -5.69 -19.60 0.23
C ASP A 15 -4.94 -19.69 -1.12
N PRO A 16 -5.41 -20.53 -2.06
CA PRO A 16 -4.72 -20.74 -3.32
C PRO A 16 -4.70 -19.49 -4.21
N GLU A 17 -5.49 -18.47 -3.91
CA GLU A 17 -5.49 -17.21 -4.65
C GLU A 17 -4.34 -16.26 -4.25
N ILE A 18 -3.57 -16.60 -3.21
CA ILE A 18 -2.42 -15.80 -2.79
C ILE A 18 -1.34 -15.82 -3.89
N GLY A 19 -1.04 -14.62 -4.40
CA GLY A 19 -0.05 -14.44 -5.47
C GLY A 19 -0.61 -14.65 -6.88
N GLU A 20 -1.88 -15.06 -7.01
CA GLU A 20 -2.51 -15.17 -8.32
C GLU A 20 -2.69 -13.79 -8.96
N VAL A 21 -2.50 -13.76 -10.28
CA VAL A 21 -2.63 -12.53 -11.07
C VAL A 21 -4.06 -12.00 -10.99
N ARG A 22 -4.19 -10.73 -10.58
CA ARG A 22 -5.52 -10.09 -10.41
C ARG A 22 -6.22 -9.76 -11.72
N GLY A 23 -5.45 -9.57 -12.78
CA GLY A 23 -5.95 -9.30 -14.12
C GLY A 23 -4.83 -8.83 -15.04
N PRO A 24 -5.09 -8.86 -16.35
CA PRO A 24 -4.21 -8.22 -17.31
C PRO A 24 -4.32 -6.70 -17.18
N LEU A 25 -3.21 -6.03 -17.44
CA LEU A 25 -3.12 -4.60 -17.70
C LEU A 25 -2.64 -4.39 -19.13
N LYS A 26 -3.13 -3.35 -19.79
CA LYS A 26 -2.77 -2.95 -21.15
C LYS A 26 -1.90 -1.70 -21.14
N LEU A 27 -0.91 -1.65 -22.01
CA LEU A 27 -0.09 -0.45 -22.19
C LEU A 27 -0.97 0.76 -22.54
N GLY A 28 -0.75 1.86 -21.82
CA GLY A 28 -1.46 3.14 -22.01
C GLY A 28 -2.85 3.20 -21.38
N GLU A 29 -3.30 2.16 -20.67
CA GLU A 29 -4.56 2.24 -19.95
C GLU A 29 -4.42 3.00 -18.62
N THR A 30 -5.56 3.39 -18.06
CA THR A 30 -5.66 3.96 -16.72
C THR A 30 -6.51 3.06 -15.83
N VAL A 31 -6.01 2.77 -14.63
CA VAL A 31 -6.68 1.93 -13.64
C VAL A 31 -6.68 2.60 -12.26
N VAL A 32 -7.65 2.22 -11.43
CA VAL A 32 -7.62 2.52 -9.99
C VAL A 32 -7.38 1.24 -9.23
N ILE A 33 -6.39 1.28 -8.34
CA ILE A 33 -5.98 0.15 -7.52
C ILE A 33 -6.20 0.55 -6.06
N GLU A 34 -7.14 -0.11 -5.39
CA GLU A 34 -7.29 0.00 -3.94
C GLU A 34 -6.24 -0.89 -3.27
N THR A 35 -5.43 -0.30 -2.40
CA THR A 35 -4.38 -1.01 -1.65
C THR A 35 -4.79 -1.19 -0.20
N VAL A 36 -4.05 -2.04 0.51
CA VAL A 36 -4.11 -2.09 1.97
C VAL A 36 -2.91 -1.38 2.57
N GLY A 37 -3.08 -0.87 3.79
CA GLY A 37 -1.95 -0.32 4.54
C GLY A 37 -0.87 -1.40 4.71
N GLY A 38 0.41 -1.01 4.79
CA GLY A 38 1.57 -1.93 4.72
C GLY A 38 1.70 -3.02 5.78
N HIS A 39 0.71 -3.20 6.66
CA HIS A 39 0.60 -4.33 7.58
C HIS A 39 -0.66 -5.17 7.36
N ASP A 40 -1.41 -4.89 6.29
CA ASP A 40 -2.66 -5.56 5.97
C ASP A 40 -3.62 -5.59 7.17
N GLN A 41 -3.73 -4.45 7.85
CA GLN A 41 -4.58 -4.26 9.01
C GLN A 41 -5.79 -3.45 8.63
N ASP A 42 -6.94 -3.82 9.18
CA ASP A 42 -8.14 -3.01 9.09
C ASP A 42 -8.32 -2.23 10.39
N TYR A 43 -8.25 -0.91 10.26
CA TYR A 43 -8.48 0.01 11.36
C TYR A 43 -9.92 -0.10 11.88
N GLU A 44 -10.91 -0.43 11.03
CA GLU A 44 -12.32 -0.56 11.41
C GLU A 44 -12.53 -1.65 12.48
N ASN A 45 -11.69 -2.68 12.48
CA ASN A 45 -11.75 -3.78 13.45
C ASN A 45 -11.15 -3.43 14.83
N ASN A 46 -10.37 -2.34 14.92
CA ASN A 46 -9.80 -1.91 16.20
C ASN A 46 -10.74 -0.97 16.98
N HIS A 47 -11.82 -0.47 16.37
CA HIS A 47 -12.88 0.40 16.95
C HIS A 47 -12.40 1.65 17.72
N GLU A 48 -11.10 1.91 17.76
CA GLU A 48 -10.48 3.04 18.44
C GLU A 48 -9.65 3.83 17.43
N HIS A 49 -10.10 5.06 17.20
CA HIS A 49 -9.67 5.92 16.11
C HIS A 49 -9.09 7.24 16.60
N ARG A 50 -8.88 7.38 17.92
CA ARG A 50 -8.31 8.59 18.50
C ARG A 50 -6.81 8.69 18.19
N ALA A 51 -6.34 9.91 17.94
CA ALA A 51 -4.93 10.17 17.69
C ALA A 51 -4.07 9.63 18.85
N GLY A 52 -3.04 8.85 18.52
CA GLY A 52 -2.15 8.22 19.49
C GLY A 52 -2.72 7.00 20.21
N ALA A 53 -3.89 6.49 19.82
CA ALA A 53 -4.37 5.23 20.33
C ALA A 53 -3.36 4.12 20.03
N VAL A 54 -3.03 3.35 21.07
CA VAL A 54 -2.13 2.20 20.96
C VAL A 54 -2.91 1.04 20.39
N MET A 55 -2.39 0.45 19.32
CA MET A 55 -2.89 -0.79 18.78
C MET A 55 -1.77 -1.80 18.65
N GLU A 56 -2.10 -3.06 18.82
CA GLU A 56 -1.21 -4.16 18.48
C GLU A 56 -1.61 -4.70 17.10
N VAL A 57 -0.65 -4.78 16.20
CA VAL A 57 -0.78 -5.46 14.91
C VAL A 57 -1.02 -6.94 15.20
N LYS A 58 -2.21 -7.40 14.84
CA LYS A 58 -2.60 -8.81 14.93
C LYS A 58 -2.14 -9.53 13.66
N GLU A 59 -2.55 -10.78 13.52
CA GLU A 59 -2.38 -11.53 12.26
C GLU A 59 -2.84 -10.70 11.06
N LYS A 60 -2.22 -10.92 9.90
CA LYS A 60 -2.59 -10.25 8.65
C LYS A 60 -4.08 -10.48 8.39
N ARG A 61 -4.81 -9.45 7.93
CA ARG A 61 -6.21 -9.61 7.49
C ARG A 61 -6.34 -10.51 6.28
N ARG A 62 -5.22 -10.81 5.62
CA ARG A 62 -5.12 -11.60 4.40
C ARG A 62 -5.89 -10.91 3.29
N SER A 63 -5.70 -9.61 3.10
CA SER A 63 -6.29 -8.94 1.93
C SER A 63 -5.49 -9.22 0.67
N ARG A 64 -6.18 -9.12 -0.46
CA ARG A 64 -5.49 -9.06 -1.75
C ARG A 64 -4.77 -7.72 -1.80
N GLU A 65 -3.46 -7.77 -1.95
CA GLU A 65 -2.66 -6.57 -2.22
C GLU A 65 -3.16 -5.89 -3.51
N GLY A 66 -2.67 -4.68 -3.75
CA GLY A 66 -2.99 -3.96 -4.97
C GLY A 66 -2.74 -4.79 -6.23
N GLY A 67 -1.80 -5.75 -6.22
CA GLY A 67 -1.52 -6.71 -7.30
C GLY A 67 -1.32 -8.15 -6.79
N PRO A 68 -0.59 -9.01 -7.53
CA PRO A 68 0.15 -8.70 -8.76
C PRO A 68 -0.76 -8.57 -10.00
N PHE A 69 -0.24 -7.90 -11.02
CA PHE A 69 -0.87 -7.76 -12.33
C PHE A 69 0.05 -8.29 -13.43
N PHE A 70 -0.55 -8.82 -14.49
CA PHE A 70 0.18 -9.15 -15.71
C PHE A 70 0.05 -7.98 -16.69
N ILE A 71 1.15 -7.48 -17.25
CA ILE A 71 1.10 -6.41 -18.25
C ILE A 71 1.22 -7.05 -19.64
N GLU A 72 0.24 -6.85 -20.50
CA GLU A 72 0.21 -7.40 -21.85
C GLU A 72 1.28 -6.73 -22.73
N GLY A 73 2.06 -7.55 -23.43
CA GLY A 73 2.98 -7.08 -24.48
C GLY A 73 4.32 -6.55 -23.98
N ILE A 74 4.70 -6.80 -22.73
CA ILE A 74 6.07 -6.56 -22.23
C ILE A 74 6.85 -7.88 -22.12
N GLU A 75 8.15 -7.81 -22.32
CA GLU A 75 9.07 -8.94 -22.19
C GLU A 75 10.27 -8.57 -21.29
N PRO A 76 10.99 -9.56 -20.75
CA PRO A 76 12.19 -9.29 -19.97
C PRO A 76 13.22 -8.48 -20.77
N GLY A 77 13.63 -7.34 -20.23
CA GLY A 77 14.51 -6.37 -20.88
C GLY A 77 13.81 -5.08 -21.31
N ASP A 78 12.47 -5.08 -21.35
CA ASP A 78 11.68 -3.87 -21.52
C ASP A 78 11.67 -3.01 -20.25
N TRP A 79 11.32 -1.74 -20.45
CA TRP A 79 11.08 -0.78 -19.38
C TRP A 79 9.59 -0.46 -19.33
N VAL A 80 9.01 -0.49 -18.13
CA VAL A 80 7.62 -0.08 -17.89
C VAL A 80 7.65 1.27 -17.21
N ALA A 81 6.99 2.26 -17.82
CA ALA A 81 6.76 3.55 -17.21
C ALA A 81 5.35 3.58 -16.60
N MET A 82 5.24 3.93 -15.32
CA MET A 82 3.97 4.01 -14.60
C MET A 82 3.73 5.45 -14.14
N GLU A 83 2.72 6.11 -14.73
CA GLU A 83 2.29 7.44 -14.28
C GLU A 83 1.36 7.30 -13.07
N ILE A 84 1.75 7.91 -11.95
CA ILE A 84 0.90 8.03 -10.77
C ILE A 84 0.03 9.27 -10.94
N ILE A 85 -1.22 9.08 -11.34
CA ILE A 85 -2.14 10.20 -11.61
C ILE A 85 -2.62 10.85 -10.30
N ASP A 86 -3.07 10.02 -9.35
CA ASP A 86 -3.61 10.47 -8.06
C ASP A 86 -3.42 9.40 -6.98
N ILE A 87 -3.42 9.82 -5.72
CA ILE A 87 -3.36 8.94 -4.54
C ILE A 87 -4.30 9.46 -3.47
N GLU A 88 -5.34 8.69 -3.15
CA GLU A 88 -6.29 8.99 -2.07
C GLU A 88 -5.96 8.16 -0.81
N PRO A 89 -5.48 8.79 0.28
CA PRO A 89 -5.30 8.08 1.55
C PRO A 89 -6.66 7.79 2.22
N GLY A 90 -6.75 6.67 2.93
CA GLY A 90 -7.89 6.39 3.80
C GLY A 90 -7.95 7.33 5.01
N GLY A 91 -9.02 7.24 5.82
CA GLY A 91 -9.26 8.14 6.95
C GLY A 91 -8.28 7.99 8.14
N TYR A 92 -7.35 7.03 8.08
CA TYR A 92 -6.39 6.77 9.14
C TYR A 92 -5.09 6.20 8.56
N GLY A 93 -3.97 6.57 9.18
CA GLY A 93 -2.68 5.94 9.03
C GLY A 93 -2.16 5.37 10.35
N PHE A 94 -1.04 4.66 10.27
CA PHE A 94 -0.35 4.11 11.42
C PHE A 94 1.10 4.56 11.42
N TYR A 95 1.62 4.87 12.60
CA TYR A 95 3.02 5.22 12.76
C TYR A 95 3.65 4.46 13.92
N ARG A 96 4.97 4.31 13.82
CA ARG A 96 5.82 3.79 14.89
C ARG A 96 6.57 4.98 15.48
N ASN A 97 6.34 5.28 16.75
CA ASN A 97 7.30 6.08 17.51
C ASN A 97 8.43 5.12 17.89
N GLY A 98 9.65 5.34 17.39
CA GLY A 98 10.84 4.51 17.64
C GLY A 98 11.34 4.46 19.09
N GLY A 99 10.43 4.30 20.06
CA GLY A 99 10.66 4.07 21.49
C GLY A 99 10.30 2.63 21.90
N PRO A 100 9.84 2.33 23.14
CA PRO A 100 9.65 0.95 23.62
C PRO A 100 8.58 0.12 22.89
N HIS A 101 7.86 0.73 21.94
CA HIS A 101 6.80 0.11 21.13
C HIS A 101 7.34 -0.55 19.85
N TRP A 102 8.54 -1.13 19.89
CA TRP A 102 9.07 -1.94 18.79
C TRP A 102 8.27 -3.25 18.63
N GLY A 103 8.21 -3.79 17.42
CA GLY A 103 7.48 -5.04 17.12
C GLY A 103 6.07 -4.80 16.57
N SER A 104 5.06 -5.42 17.17
CA SER A 104 3.66 -5.41 16.73
C SER A 104 2.93 -4.09 17.03
N ILE A 105 3.44 -3.24 17.93
CA ILE A 105 2.70 -2.05 18.38
C ILE A 105 2.74 -0.90 17.36
N ARG A 106 1.59 -0.24 17.15
CA ARG A 106 1.41 0.95 16.30
C ARG A 106 0.59 2.01 17.03
N LEU A 107 0.72 3.25 16.59
CA LEU A 107 -0.12 4.37 17.01
C LEU A 107 -1.00 4.83 15.85
N VAL A 108 -2.26 5.14 16.14
CA VAL A 108 -3.23 5.64 15.16
C VAL A 108 -2.98 7.11 14.87
N ALA A 109 -2.90 7.48 13.60
CA ALA A 109 -2.87 8.86 13.12
C ALA A 109 -4.09 9.11 12.21
N PRO A 110 -5.14 9.79 12.71
CA PRO A 110 -6.30 10.15 11.90
C PRO A 110 -5.91 11.04 10.73
N VAL A 111 -6.52 10.78 9.57
CA VAL A 111 -6.41 11.59 8.36
C VAL A 111 -7.75 12.26 8.10
N ARG A 112 -7.79 13.59 8.12
CA ARG A 112 -9.01 14.38 7.92
C ARG A 112 -8.68 15.66 7.17
N ASP A 113 -9.48 16.01 6.17
CA ASP A 113 -9.34 17.27 5.42
C ASP A 113 -7.93 17.50 4.84
N GLY A 114 -7.26 16.42 4.39
CA GLY A 114 -5.89 16.48 3.87
C GLY A 114 -4.82 16.70 4.95
N LEU A 115 -5.14 16.44 6.21
CA LEU A 115 -4.24 16.59 7.35
C LEU A 115 -4.10 15.28 8.13
N ILE A 116 -2.91 15.03 8.67
CA ILE A 116 -2.60 13.92 9.58
C ILE A 116 -2.48 14.48 10.99
N HIS A 117 -3.23 13.93 11.93
CA HIS A 117 -3.29 14.39 13.31
C HIS A 117 -2.49 13.48 14.25
N PHE A 118 -1.50 14.06 14.92
CA PHE A 118 -0.69 13.43 15.95
C PHE A 118 -0.99 14.07 17.31
N PRO A 119 -0.96 13.29 18.41
CA PRO A 119 -1.03 13.85 19.75
C PRO A 119 0.27 14.61 20.09
N PRO A 120 0.23 15.57 21.05
CA PRO A 120 -0.99 16.09 21.67
C PRO A 120 -1.81 17.00 20.75
N ASP A 121 -1.17 17.74 19.85
CA ASP A 121 -1.76 18.77 18.99
C ASP A 121 -0.94 19.04 17.71
N PHE A 122 -0.11 18.09 17.30
CA PHE A 122 0.74 18.22 16.13
C PHE A 122 -0.01 17.77 14.86
N VAL A 123 -0.16 18.66 13.88
CA VAL A 123 -0.92 18.39 12.66
C VAL A 123 -0.07 18.75 11.45
N VAL A 124 -0.05 17.88 10.45
CA VAL A 124 0.72 18.08 9.22
C VAL A 124 -0.12 17.77 7.98
N PRO A 125 0.11 18.44 6.84
CA PRO A 125 -0.53 18.08 5.59
C PRO A 125 -0.19 16.64 5.16
N THR A 126 -1.15 15.96 4.54
CA THR A 126 -0.87 14.72 3.84
C THR A 126 0.04 14.99 2.64
N ARG A 127 0.98 14.08 2.42
CA ARG A 127 1.79 14.01 1.20
C ARG A 127 1.82 12.54 0.77
N PRO A 128 0.73 12.04 0.17
CA PRO A 128 0.61 10.62 -0.16
C PRO A 128 1.71 10.19 -1.13
N MET A 129 2.22 8.98 -0.93
CA MET A 129 3.24 8.37 -1.77
C MET A 129 3.09 6.84 -1.79
N ILE A 130 3.65 6.19 -2.81
CA ILE A 130 3.70 4.73 -2.92
C ILE A 130 5.06 4.24 -2.41
N GLY A 131 5.09 3.53 -1.27
CA GLY A 131 6.33 3.02 -0.68
C GLY A 131 6.86 1.75 -1.35
N TYR A 132 5.96 0.96 -1.91
CA TYR A 132 6.27 -0.32 -2.57
C TYR A 132 5.71 -0.36 -3.98
N ILE A 133 6.59 -0.50 -4.96
CA ILE A 133 6.25 -0.72 -6.37
C ILE A 133 7.33 -1.60 -6.97
N ALA A 134 6.95 -2.67 -7.63
CA ALA A 134 7.90 -3.64 -8.16
C ALA A 134 7.39 -4.31 -9.43
N LEU A 135 8.34 -4.69 -10.28
CA LEU A 135 8.13 -5.70 -11.31
C LEU A 135 8.70 -7.03 -10.83
N GLU A 136 8.21 -8.13 -11.39
CA GLU A 136 8.81 -9.44 -11.13
C GLU A 136 10.21 -9.52 -11.78
N SER A 137 11.20 -10.01 -11.01
CA SER A 137 12.55 -10.20 -11.52
C SER A 137 12.67 -11.55 -12.21
N ILE A 138 13.21 -11.56 -13.44
CA ILE A 138 13.64 -12.80 -14.11
C ILE A 138 14.98 -13.33 -13.59
N ALA A 139 15.74 -12.50 -12.87
CA ALA A 139 17.04 -12.86 -12.33
C ALA A 139 16.89 -13.42 -10.91
N PRO A 140 17.76 -14.34 -10.47
CA PRO A 140 17.73 -14.91 -9.13
C PRO A 140 17.98 -13.88 -8.01
N PHE A 141 18.46 -12.68 -8.36
CA PHE A 141 18.69 -11.58 -7.42
C PHE A 141 17.71 -10.43 -7.72
N GLN A 142 17.01 -9.95 -6.68
CA GLN A 142 16.01 -8.88 -6.75
C GLN A 142 16.65 -7.52 -6.42
N ILE A 143 17.61 -7.07 -7.23
CA ILE A 143 18.33 -5.81 -6.97
C ILE A 143 17.82 -4.63 -7.79
N ASP A 144 17.20 -4.88 -8.96
CA ASP A 144 16.83 -3.83 -9.94
C ASP A 144 15.35 -3.86 -10.33
N CYS A 145 14.48 -4.42 -9.47
CA CYS A 145 13.06 -4.62 -9.77
C CYS A 145 12.11 -3.72 -8.96
N GLY A 146 12.63 -2.68 -8.31
CA GLY A 146 11.89 -1.82 -7.39
C GLY A 146 11.82 -2.40 -5.98
N GLY A 147 10.61 -2.58 -5.44
CA GLY A 147 10.35 -3.12 -4.10
C GLY A 147 10.05 -2.04 -3.07
N ASN A 148 10.46 -2.27 -1.81
CA ASN A 148 10.21 -1.36 -0.69
C ASN A 148 11.19 -0.18 -0.70
N THR A 149 11.01 0.72 -1.66
CA THR A 149 11.92 1.85 -1.89
C THR A 149 11.71 3.00 -0.91
N ASP A 150 10.47 3.19 -0.43
CA ASP A 150 10.09 4.28 0.47
C ASP A 150 10.54 5.68 -0.03
N TYR A 151 10.62 5.87 -1.35
CA TYR A 151 10.95 7.15 -1.95
C TYR A 151 9.75 8.10 -1.92
N ASN A 152 9.91 9.22 -1.23
CA ASN A 152 8.88 10.26 -1.13
C ASN A 152 8.56 10.99 -2.44
N SER A 153 9.29 10.69 -3.52
CA SER A 153 9.04 11.22 -4.86
C SER A 153 7.99 10.42 -5.65
N TYR A 154 7.61 9.22 -5.21
CA TYR A 154 6.57 8.40 -5.86
C TYR A 154 5.18 8.89 -5.45
N GLN A 155 4.82 10.08 -5.94
CA GLN A 155 3.60 10.84 -5.62
C GLN A 155 2.78 11.11 -6.88
N ALA A 156 1.57 11.66 -6.73
CA ALA A 156 0.78 12.13 -7.87
C ALA A 156 1.59 13.08 -8.78
N GLY A 157 1.50 12.86 -10.09
CA GLY A 157 2.27 13.56 -11.13
C GLY A 157 3.69 13.01 -11.37
N SER A 158 4.10 11.93 -10.70
CA SER A 158 5.38 11.26 -10.97
C SER A 158 5.22 10.12 -11.97
N THR A 159 6.29 9.84 -12.72
CA THR A 159 6.44 8.63 -13.53
C THR A 159 7.57 7.81 -12.91
N VAL A 160 7.26 6.56 -12.57
CA VAL A 160 8.21 5.57 -12.06
C VAL A 160 8.61 4.62 -13.18
#